data_AF-A0A443LAJ4-F1
#
_entry.id   AF-A0A443LAJ4-F1
#
_cell.length_a   1.000
_cell.length_b   1.000
_cell.length_c   1.000
_cell.angle_alpha   90.00
_cell.angle_beta   90.00
_cell.angle_gamma   90.00
#
_symmetry.space_group_name_H-M   'P 1'
#
loop_
_entity.id
_entity.type
_entity.pdbx_description
1 polymer ?
#
loop_
_entity_poly.entity_id
_entity_poly.type
_entity_poly.pdbx_seq_one_letter_code
_entity_poly.pdbx_strand_id
1 'polypeptide(L)' 'MTPFRNLTAERQEALRAAYAEEMARQGGTCEMAEKIARFAAWLAPQGVSFGPEDLPQRQR' A
#
# COMPACT_ATOMS: atom_id res chain seq x y z
N MET A 1 -7.19 7.07 -11.68
CA MET A 1 -6.64 6.73 -10.36
C MET A 1 -5.27 7.38 -10.24
N THR A 2 -4.91 7.88 -9.06
CA THR A 2 -3.62 8.53 -8.81
C THR A 2 -2.60 7.50 -8.32
N PRO A 3 -1.39 7.40 -8.89
CA PRO A 3 -0.36 6.51 -8.38
C PRO A 3 0.05 6.88 -6.95
N PHE A 4 0.29 5.89 -6.10
CA PHE A 4 0.68 6.10 -4.71
C PHE A 4 1.97 6.93 -4.59
N ARG A 5 2.96 6.69 -5.46
CA ARG A 5 4.19 7.48 -5.58
C ARG A 5 3.98 8.96 -5.90
N ASN A 6 2.85 9.33 -6.51
CA ASN A 6 2.52 10.70 -6.88
C ASN A 6 1.75 11.43 -5.76
N LEU A 7 1.40 10.73 -4.67
CA LEU A 7 0.80 11.36 -3.50
C LEU A 7 1.85 12.12 -2.69
N THR A 8 1.42 13.14 -1.95
CA THR A 8 2.29 13.83 -0.98
C THR A 8 2.74 12.87 0.11
N ALA A 9 3.92 13.12 0.68
CA ALA A 9 4.49 12.28 1.74
C ALA A 9 3.52 12.09 2.91
N GLU A 10 2.85 13.16 3.36
CA GLU A 10 1.82 13.11 4.41
C GLU A 10 0.69 12.13 4.07
N ARG A 11 0.23 12.13 2.81
CA ARG A 11 -0.88 11.28 2.39
C ARG A 11 -0.45 9.83 2.26
N GLN A 12 0.76 9.58 1.77
CA GLN A 12 1.34 8.23 1.76
C GLN A 12 1.53 7.68 3.17
N GLU A 13 1.92 8.53 4.13
CA GLU A 13 2.12 8.13 5.51
C GLU A 13 0.79 7.84 6.22
N ALA A 14 -0.21 8.69 6.04
CA ALA A 14 -1.56 8.46 6.55
C ALA A 14 -2.18 7.16 6.04
N LEU A 15 -2.03 6.86 4.74
CA LEU A 15 -2.52 5.61 4.14
C LEU A 15 -1.80 4.38 4.68
N ARG A 16 -0.47 4.46 4.87
CA ARG A 16 0.32 3.37 5.47
C ARG A 16 -0.08 3.14 6.93
N ALA A 17 -0.29 4.20 7.70
CA ALA A 17 -0.72 4.10 9.09
C ALA A 17 -2.11 3.47 9.22
N ALA A 18 -3.09 3.94 8.43
CA ALA A 18 -4.44 3.40 8.40
C ALA A 18 -4.45 1.91 7.99
N TYR A 19 -3.65 1.54 7.00
CA TYR A 19 -3.53 0.14 6.58
C TYR A 19 -2.83 -0.73 7.63
N ALA A 20 -1.82 -0.20 8.34
CA ALA A 20 -1.15 -0.92 9.43
C ALA A 20 -2.12 -1.21 10.59
N GLU A 21 -2.99 -0.28 10.95
CA GLU A 21 -4.04 -0.50 11.95
C GLU A 21 -5.06 -1.56 11.53
N GLU A 22 -5.47 -1.57 10.25
CA GLU A 22 -6.36 -2.61 9.72
C GLU A 22 -5.68 -3.99 9.73
N MET A 23 -4.42 -4.07 9.31
CA MET A 23 -3.66 -5.31 9.31
C MET A 23 -3.36 -5.83 10.72
N ALA A 24 -3.21 -4.94 11.70
CA ALA A 24 -3.08 -5.32 13.11
C ALA A 24 -4.32 -6.07 13.63
N ARG A 25 -5.50 -5.81 13.05
CA ARG A 25 -6.75 -6.53 13.40
C ARG A 25 -6.92 -7.86 12.69
N GLN A 26 -6.37 -8.03 11.47
CA GLN A 26 -6.67 -9.19 10.63
C GLN A 26 -5.75 -10.40 10.86
N GLY A 27 -4.65 -10.28 11.61
CA GLY A 27 -3.72 -11.40 11.84
C GLY A 27 -2.88 -11.74 10.60
N GLY A 28 -1.59 -12.04 10.82
CA GLY A 28 -0.56 -12.02 9.77
C GLY A 28 -0.79 -13.00 8.60
N THR A 29 -0.80 -12.47 7.38
CA THR A 29 -0.56 -13.25 6.16
C THR A 29 0.94 -13.35 5.87
N CYS A 30 1.39 -14.54 5.46
CA CYS A 30 2.80 -14.91 5.38
C CYS A 30 3.53 -14.51 4.09
N GLU A 31 2.87 -13.94 3.09
CA GLU A 31 3.52 -13.65 1.81
C GLU A 31 3.54 -12.14 1.52
N MET A 32 4.73 -11.61 1.20
CA MET A 32 4.90 -10.19 0.83
C MET A 32 4.03 -9.81 -0.38
N ALA A 33 3.89 -10.72 -1.35
CA ALA A 33 3.07 -10.53 -2.53
C ALA A 33 1.58 -10.37 -2.19
N GLU A 34 1.06 -11.15 -1.23
CA GLU A 34 -0.31 -11.02 -0.75
C GLU A 34 -0.55 -9.69 -0.04
N LYS A 35 0.44 -9.21 0.73
CA LYS A 35 0.36 -7.88 1.39
C LYS A 35 0.26 -6.76 0.35
N ILE A 36 1.06 -6.85 -0.71
CA ILE A 36 1.04 -5.87 -1.81
C ILE A 36 -0.32 -5.89 -2.52
N ALA A 37 -0.84 -7.08 -2.85
CA ALA A 37 -2.13 -7.21 -3.51
C ALA A 37 -3.30 -6.72 -2.63
N ARG A 38 -3.30 -7.07 -1.33
CA ARG A 38 -4.31 -6.56 -0.37
C ARG A 38 -4.23 -5.06 -0.20
N PHE A 39 -3.03 -4.48 -0.12
CA PHE A 39 -2.86 -3.04 -0.01
C PHE A 39 -3.36 -2.31 -1.26
N ALA A 40 -3.02 -2.82 -2.45
CA ALA A 40 -3.53 -2.28 -3.71
C ALA A 40 -5.07 -2.36 -3.80
N ALA A 41 -5.66 -3.49 -3.40
CA ALA A 41 -7.10 -3.66 -3.37
C ALA A 41 -7.79 -2.71 -2.36
N TRP A 42 -7.15 -2.43 -1.22
CA TRP A 42 -7.64 -1.49 -0.22
C TRP A 42 -7.53 -0.02 -0.68
N LEU A 43 -6.52 0.30 -1.49
CA LEU A 43 -6.32 1.64 -2.07
C LEU A 43 -7.22 1.93 -3.28
N ALA A 44 -7.61 0.91 -4.03
CA ALA A 44 -8.47 1.05 -5.20
C ALA A 44 -9.76 1.86 -4.97
N PRO A 45 -10.59 1.57 -3.93
CA PRO A 45 -11.79 2.37 -3.64
C PRO A 45 -11.47 3.82 -3.20
N GLN A 46 -10.23 4.10 -2.79
CA GLN A 46 -9.78 5.44 -2.41
C GLN A 46 -9.26 6.25 -3.62
N GLY A 47 -9.38 5.69 -4.83
CA GLY A 47 -8.91 6.31 -6.07
C GLY A 47 -7.40 6.26 -6.26
N VAL A 48 -6.69 5.48 -5.44
CA VAL A 48 -5.24 5.35 -5.45
C VAL A 48 -4.83 4.03 -6.08
N SER A 49 -3.87 4.07 -6.99
CA SER A 49 -3.27 2.86 -7.57
C SER A 49 -1.94 2.58 -6.89
N PHE A 50 -1.71 1.34 -6.47
CA PHE A 50 -0.45 0.88 -5.90
C PHE A 50 0.00 -0.38 -6.64
N GLY A 51 1.20 -0.33 -7.21
CA GLY A 51 1.75 -1.41 -8.02
C GLY A 51 3.22 -1.69 -7.75
N PRO A 52 3.82 -2.66 -8.46
CA PRO A 52 5.24 -2.98 -8.35
C PRO A 52 6.17 -1.81 -8.74
N GLU A 53 5.66 -0.82 -9.45
CA GLU A 53 6.33 0.45 -9.76
C GLU A 53 6.44 1.41 -8.56
N ASP A 54 5.55 1.28 -7.56
CA ASP A 54 5.57 2.03 -6.30
C ASP A 54 6.43 1.34 -5.24
N LEU A 55 6.78 0.07 -5.44
CA LEU A 55 7.72 -0.62 -4.57
C LEU A 55 9.10 0.01 -4.74
N PRO A 56 9.87 0.15 -3.64
CA PRO A 56 11.25 0.58 -3.76
C PRO A 56 11.96 -0.38 -4.70
N GLN A 57 12.30 0.13 -5.89
CA GLN A 57 13.11 -0.59 -6.86
C GLN A 57 14.35 -1.03 -6.10
N ARG A 58 14.54 -2.34 -5.93
CA ARG A 58 15.75 -2.88 -5.31
C ARG A 58 16.90 -2.46 -6.23
N GLN A 59 17.50 -1.29 -5.95
CA GLN A 59 18.72 -0.86 -6.60
C GLN A 59 19.75 -1.95 -6.33
N ARG A 60 20.17 -2.58 -7.42
CA ARG A 60 21.19 -3.63 -7.43
C ARG A 60 22.55 -2.98 -7.30
#